data_AF-A0A1A8HSB4-F1
#
_entry.id   AF-A0A1A8HSB4-F1
#
_cell.length_a   1.000
_cell.length_b   1.000
_cell.length_c   1.000
_cell.angle_alpha   90.00
_cell.angle_beta   90.00
_cell.angle_gamma   90.00
#
_symmetry.space_group_name_H-M   'P 1'
#
loop_
_entity.id
_entity.type
_entity.pdbx_description
1 polymer ?
#
loop_
_entity_poly.entity_id
_entity_poly.type
_entity_poly.pdbx_seq_one_letter_code
_entity_poly.pdbx_strand_id
1 'polypeptide(L)'
;LAHSDDVPVDIMDQALSAHIKILDYSCSQDRDTQKIQWIDRFIEELRTNDKWVIPALKQIREICSLFGEAPQNLSQTQRSPHVFYRHDLINQLQHNHAL
;
A
#
# COMPACT_ATOMS: atom_id res chain seq x y z
N LEU A 1 1.09 -1.70 12.92
CA LEU A 1 1.59 -0.31 13.10
C LEU A 1 2.42 -0.19 14.38
N ALA A 2 3.07 0.95 14.67
CA ALA A 2 3.61 1.18 16.02
C ALA A 2 2.43 1.47 16.97
N HIS A 3 1.96 0.45 17.68
CA HIS A 3 0.79 0.53 18.55
C HIS A 3 1.18 1.12 19.89
N SER A 4 0.82 2.37 20.13
CA SER A 4 0.88 2.95 21.46
C SER A 4 -0.40 3.73 21.70
N ASP A 5 -1.07 3.37 22.78
CA ASP A 5 -2.30 4.01 23.23
C ASP A 5 -2.04 5.41 23.78
N ASP A 6 -0.78 5.70 24.09
CA ASP A 6 -0.29 6.99 24.60
C ASP A 6 0.10 7.95 23.48
N VAL A 7 0.08 7.50 22.21
CA VAL A 7 0.43 8.35 21.07
C VAL A 7 -0.82 9.11 20.61
N PRO A 8 -0.78 10.46 20.63
CA PRO A 8 -1.86 11.27 20.12
C PRO A 8 -2.16 10.99 18.64
N VAL A 9 -3.44 11.11 18.26
CA VAL A 9 -3.93 10.81 16.90
C VAL A 9 -3.21 11.64 15.83
N ASP A 10 -2.89 12.90 16.12
CA ASP A 10 -2.17 13.80 15.22
C ASP A 10 -0.71 13.35 14.98
N ILE A 11 -0.05 12.79 16.00
CA ILE A 11 1.29 12.23 15.85
C ILE A 11 1.26 10.96 15.00
N MET A 12 0.24 10.11 15.21
CA MET A 12 0.01 8.94 14.36
C MET A 12 -0.23 9.34 12.90
N ASP A 13 -1.10 10.32 12.65
CA ASP A 13 -1.39 10.83 11.30
C ASP A 13 -0.15 11.44 10.64
N GLN A 14 0.71 12.14 11.40
CA GLN A 14 1.99 12.63 10.90
C GLN A 14 2.93 11.49 10.50
N ALA A 15 3.06 10.46 11.34
CA ALA A 15 3.90 9.29 11.05
C ALA A 15 3.41 8.54 9.81
N LEU A 16 2.10 8.35 9.71
CA LEU A 16 1.45 7.73 8.56
C LEU A 16 1.64 8.54 7.27
N SER A 17 1.50 9.87 7.35
CA SER A 17 1.75 10.77 6.21
C SER A 17 3.22 10.74 5.76
N ALA A 18 4.15 10.65 6.71
CA ALA A 18 5.57 10.51 6.41
C ALA A 18 5.88 9.15 5.76
N HIS A 19 5.23 8.07 6.21
CA HIS A 19 5.39 6.73 5.64
C HIS A 19 4.97 6.70 4.16
N ILE A 20 3.84 7.31 3.80
CA ILE A 20 3.41 7.45 2.40
C ILE A 20 4.46 8.18 1.56
N LYS A 21 5.02 9.28 2.07
CA LYS A 21 6.08 10.02 1.36
C LYS A 21 7.33 9.15 1.17
N ILE A 22 7.76 8.42 2.20
CA ILE A 22 8.93 7.52 2.10
C ILE A 22 8.70 6.45 1.03
N LEU A 23 7.49 5.89 0.94
CA LEU A 23 7.15 4.90 -0.08
C LEU A 23 7.09 5.50 -1.49
N ASP A 24 6.56 6.71 -1.64
CA ASP A 24 6.42 7.37 -2.94
C ASP A 24 7.79 7.82 -3.50
N TYR A 25 8.63 8.42 -2.65
CA TYR A 25 9.97 8.88 -3.01
C TYR A 25 11.05 7.80 -2.98
N SER A 26 10.71 6.55 -2.66
CA SER A 26 11.67 5.44 -2.69
C SER A 26 12.22 5.24 -4.11
N CYS A 27 13.53 5.44 -4.27
CA CYS A 27 14.25 5.20 -5.53
C CYS A 27 14.65 3.73 -5.71
N SER A 28 14.08 2.80 -4.93
CA SER A 28 14.34 1.38 -5.04
C SER A 28 13.73 0.80 -6.32
N GLN A 29 14.43 -0.15 -6.97
CA GLN A 29 13.85 -0.94 -8.06
C GLN A 29 12.64 -1.77 -7.59
N ASP A 30 12.62 -2.16 -6.31
CA ASP A 30 11.55 -2.97 -5.72
C ASP A 30 10.50 -2.12 -5.00
N ARG A 31 10.38 -0.82 -5.33
CA ARG A 31 9.44 0.10 -4.66
C ARG A 31 8.01 -0.44 -4.65
N ASP A 32 7.54 -0.95 -5.78
CA ASP A 32 6.17 -1.43 -5.89
C ASP A 32 5.95 -2.72 -5.08
N THR A 33 6.96 -3.59 -5.02
CA THR A 33 6.98 -4.74 -4.11
C THR A 33 6.92 -4.30 -2.63
N GLN A 34 7.64 -3.25 -2.25
CA GLN A 34 7.58 -2.69 -0.90
C GLN A 34 6.18 -2.15 -0.58
N LYS A 35 5.54 -1.44 -1.51
CA LYS A 35 4.15 -0.96 -1.36
C LYS A 35 3.19 -2.12 -1.10
N ILE A 36 3.30 -3.20 -1.89
CA ILE A 36 2.47 -4.42 -1.72
C ILE A 36 2.70 -5.05 -0.35
N GLN A 37 3.95 -5.23 0.08
CA GLN A 37 4.27 -5.79 1.40
C GLN A 37 3.66 -4.98 2.55
N TRP A 38 3.60 -3.65 2.42
CA TRP A 38 2.92 -2.81 3.40
C TRP A 38 1.40 -3.00 3.38
N ILE A 39 0.78 -3.12 2.20
CA ILE A 39 -0.65 -3.44 2.09
C ILE A 39 -0.94 -4.77 2.79
N ASP A 40 -0.16 -5.82 2.56
CA ASP A 40 -0.34 -7.12 3.19
C ASP A 40 -0.30 -7.02 4.74
N ARG A 41 0.66 -6.26 5.27
CA ARG A 41 0.77 -6.01 6.73
C ARG A 41 -0.43 -5.24 7.28
N PHE A 42 -0.94 -4.24 6.56
CA PHE A 42 -2.15 -3.54 7.00
C PHE A 42 -3.39 -4.43 6.93
N ILE A 43 -3.49 -5.34 5.96
CA ILE A 43 -4.57 -6.33 5.91
C ILE A 43 -4.49 -7.31 7.07
N GLU A 44 -3.28 -7.75 7.45
CA GLU A 44 -3.07 -8.57 8.64
C GLU A 44 -3.52 -7.84 9.92
N GLU A 45 -3.20 -6.55 10.03
CA GLU A 45 -3.67 -5.69 11.13
C GLU A 45 -5.21 -5.66 11.20
N LEU A 46 -5.91 -5.53 10.06
CA LEU A 46 -7.38 -5.56 10.02
C LEU A 46 -7.97 -6.87 10.55
N ARG A 47 -7.28 -7.99 10.33
CA ARG A 47 -7.74 -9.32 10.74
C ARG A 47 -7.49 -9.60 12.22
N THR A 48 -6.53 -8.92 12.81
CA THR A 48 -6.02 -9.23 14.16
C THR A 48 -6.41 -8.17 15.20
N ASN A 49 -6.80 -6.96 14.76
CA ASN A 49 -6.91 -5.80 15.63
C ASN A 49 -8.06 -4.86 15.24
N ASP A 50 -9.11 -4.82 16.05
CA ASP A 50 -10.29 -3.98 15.83
C ASP A 50 -10.02 -2.49 16.13
N LYS A 51 -9.02 -2.19 16.95
CA LYS A 51 -8.66 -0.82 17.35
C LYS A 51 -8.03 0.00 16.23
N TRP A 52 -7.28 -0.63 15.33
CA TRP A 52 -6.48 0.07 14.30
C TRP A 52 -7.07 -0.05 12.90
N VAL A 53 -8.34 -0.45 12.81
CA VAL A 53 -9.05 -0.64 11.54
C VAL A 53 -9.05 0.63 10.69
N ILE A 54 -9.42 1.77 11.28
CA ILE A 54 -9.52 3.03 10.53
C ILE A 54 -8.15 3.50 10.00
N PRO A 55 -7.07 3.56 10.83
CA PRO A 55 -5.73 3.86 10.34
C PRO A 55 -5.24 2.89 9.24
N ALA A 56 -5.47 1.58 9.41
CA ALA A 56 -5.06 0.58 8.43
C ALA A 56 -5.80 0.75 7.09
N LEU A 57 -7.11 0.96 7.10
CA LEU A 57 -7.90 1.23 5.88
C LEU A 57 -7.44 2.51 5.17
N LYS A 58 -7.17 3.58 5.92
CA LYS A 58 -6.60 4.82 5.35
C LYS A 58 -5.27 4.54 4.66
N GLN A 59 -4.36 3.81 5.29
CA GLN A 59 -3.07 3.49 4.69
C GLN A 59 -3.18 2.61 3.45
N ILE A 60 -4.03 1.58 3.47
CA ILE A 60 -4.27 0.73 2.29
C ILE A 60 -4.73 1.61 1.11
N ARG A 61 -5.69 2.52 1.35
CA ARG A 61 -6.18 3.44 0.32
C ARG A 61 -5.06 4.32 -0.24
N GLU A 62 -4.30 5.00 0.62
CA GLU A 62 -3.25 5.92 0.18
C GLU A 62 -2.14 5.20 -0.59
N ILE A 63 -1.71 4.01 -0.15
CA ILE A 63 -0.70 3.22 -0.86
C ILE A 63 -1.22 2.75 -2.22
N CYS A 64 -2.47 2.27 -2.30
CA CYS A 64 -3.10 1.89 -3.57
C CYS A 64 -3.17 3.07 -4.57
N SER A 65 -3.35 4.30 -4.09
CA SER A 65 -3.34 5.50 -4.92
C SER A 65 -1.97 5.81 -5.54
N LEU A 66 -0.87 5.30 -4.97
CA LEU A 66 0.50 5.46 -5.52
C LEU A 66 0.80 4.57 -6.73
N PHE A 67 -0.11 3.67 -7.12
CA PHE A 67 0.05 2.85 -8.33
C PHE A 67 -0.54 3.57 -9.53
N GLY A 68 0.24 3.69 -10.60
CA GLY A 68 -0.17 4.31 -11.85
C GLY A 68 -1.16 3.45 -12.64
N GLU A 69 -1.84 4.08 -13.60
CA GLU A 69 -2.64 3.37 -14.59
C GLU A 69 -1.75 2.89 -15.74
N ALA A 70 -2.07 1.71 -16.28
CA ALA A 70 -1.38 1.23 -17.47
C ALA A 70 -1.72 2.12 -18.67
N PRO A 71 -0.74 2.48 -19.51
CA PRO A 71 -1.00 3.14 -20.78
C PRO A 71 -1.97 2.31 -21.63
N GLN A 72 -2.93 2.96 -22.28
CA GLN A 72 -3.98 2.28 -23.06
C GLN A 72 -3.43 1.41 -24.20
N ASN A 73 -2.21 1.65 -24.66
CA ASN A 73 -1.55 0.93 -25.76
C ASN A 73 -0.40 0.04 -25.30
N LEU A 74 -0.31 -0.30 -24.01
CA LEU A 74 0.82 -1.08 -23.49
C LEU A 74 0.71 -2.54 -23.95
N SER A 75 1.53 -2.95 -24.93
CA SER A 75 1.65 -4.35 -25.30
C SER A 75 2.27 -5.16 -24.15
N GLN A 76 1.82 -6.40 -23.97
CA GLN A 76 2.30 -7.29 -22.89
C GLN A 76 3.82 -7.53 -22.94
N THR A 77 4.44 -7.33 -24.11
CA THR A 77 5.88 -7.42 -24.38
C THR A 77 6.71 -6.21 -23.92
N GLN A 78 6.10 -5.08 -23.58
CA GLN A 78 6.77 -3.84 -23.15
C GLN A 78 6.66 -3.58 -21.64
N ARG A 79 6.14 -4.53 -20.86
CA ARG A 79 6.02 -4.37 -19.40
C ARG A 79 7.38 -4.55 -18.74
N SER A 80 7.83 -3.52 -18.04
CA SER A 80 8.95 -3.63 -17.11
C SER A 80 8.54 -4.56 -15.95
N PRO A 81 9.35 -5.57 -15.59
CA PRO A 81 9.02 -6.53 -14.54
C PRO A 81 8.93 -5.89 -13.14
N HIS A 82 9.46 -4.68 -12.98
CA HIS A 82 9.48 -3.96 -11.70
C HIS A 82 8.36 -2.93 -11.55
N VAL A 83 7.51 -2.75 -12.56
CA VAL A 83 6.41 -1.77 -12.54
C VAL A 83 5.10 -2.52 -12.35
N PHE A 84 4.41 -2.24 -11.25
CA PHE A 84 3.04 -2.68 -11.05
C PHE A 84 2.07 -1.58 -11.43
N TYR A 85 1.07 -1.94 -12.23
CA TYR A 85 -0.05 -1.05 -12.51
C TYR A 85 -1.23 -1.37 -11.60
N ARG A 86 -2.14 -0.40 -11.49
CA ARG A 86 -3.33 -0.51 -10.63
C ARG A 86 -4.15 -1.77 -10.90
N HIS A 87 -4.29 -2.21 -12.15
CA HIS A 87 -5.04 -3.43 -12.47
C HIS A 87 -4.31 -4.70 -12.02
N ASP A 88 -2.97 -4.75 -12.06
CA ASP A 88 -2.19 -5.89 -11.59
C ASP A 88 -2.32 -6.01 -10.06
N LEU A 89 -2.30 -4.87 -9.35
CA LEU A 89 -2.55 -4.80 -7.91
C LEU A 89 -3.95 -5.31 -7.55
N ILE A 90 -4.99 -4.84 -8.24
CA ILE A 90 -6.37 -5.28 -7.97
C ILE A 90 -6.49 -6.80 -8.11
N ASN A 91 -6.01 -7.36 -9.22
CA ASN A 91 -6.04 -8.80 -9.45
C ASN A 91 -5.29 -9.57 -8.35
N GLN A 92 -4.13 -9.08 -7.93
CA GLN A 92 -3.36 -9.69 -6.85
C GLN A 92 -4.09 -9.64 -5.51
N LEU A 93 -4.69 -8.50 -5.16
CA LEU A 93 -5.43 -8.36 -3.91
C LEU A 93 -6.68 -9.26 -3.88
N GLN A 94 -7.41 -9.34 -4.99
CA GLN A 94 -8.54 -10.26 -5.14
C GLN A 94 -8.09 -11.72 -5.00
N HIS A 95 -6.97 -12.09 -5.61
CA HIS A 95 -6.43 -13.45 -5.52
C HIS A 95 -5.97 -13.81 -4.10
N ASN A 96 -5.21 -12.93 -3.45
CA ASN A 96 -4.56 -13.22 -2.17
C ASN A 96 -5.49 -13.08 -0.95
N HIS A 97 -6.49 -12.20 -1.04
CA HIS A 97 -7.36 -11.88 0.10
C HIS A 97 -8.82 -12.23 -0.13
N ALA A 98 -9.17 -12.79 -1.30
CA ALA A 98 -10.55 -13.10 -1.69
C ALA A 98 -11.51 -11.90 -1.53
N LEU A 99 -10.99 -10.70 -1.81
CA LEU A 99 -11.75 -9.44 -1.84
C LEU A 99 -12.56 -9.32 -3.13
#